data_AF-A0A6N2HWY1-F1
#
_entry.id   AF-A0A6N2HWY1-F1
#
_cell.length_a   1.000
_cell.length_b   1.000
_cell.length_c   1.000
_cell.angle_alpha   90.00
_cell.angle_beta   90.00
_cell.angle_gamma   90.00
#
_symmetry.space_group_name_H-M   'P 1'
#
loop_
_entity.id
_entity.type
_entity.pdbx_description
1 polymer ?
#
loop_
_entity_poly.entity_id
_entity_poly.type
_entity_poly.pdbx_seq_one_letter_code
_entity_poly.pdbx_strand_id
1 'polypeptide(L)' 'MASIDLDKVLDKAWADKSLPEILAAPVAALKGVSDRDGELLQEAFGVKTVSDLAELKYARWAQALAALDVAPK' A
#
# COMPACT_ATOMS: atom_id res chain seq x y z
N MET A 1 -0.66 17.22 9.48
CA MET A 1 0.52 16.45 9.02
C MET A 1 0.27 15.01 9.48
N ALA A 2 -0.01 14.08 8.56
CA ALA A 2 -0.18 12.69 8.95
C ALA A 2 1.20 12.10 9.22
N SER A 3 1.42 11.57 10.43
CA SER A 3 2.62 10.79 10.75
C SER A 3 2.29 9.32 10.61
N ILE A 4 3.07 8.59 9.81
CA ILE A 4 3.00 7.13 9.69
C ILE A 4 4.22 6.54 10.36
N ASP A 5 4.00 5.47 11.12
CA ASP A 5 5.06 4.69 11.76
C ASP A 5 5.46 3.56 10.82
N LEU A 6 6.64 3.67 10.20
CA LEU A 6 7.10 2.75 9.16
C LEU A 6 7.29 1.32 9.70
N ASP A 7 7.70 1.17 10.96
CA ASP A 7 7.88 -0.14 11.62
C ASP A 7 6.59 -0.94 11.76
N LYS A 8 5.45 -0.23 11.75
CA LYS A 8 4.12 -0.83 11.85
C LYS A 8 3.56 -1.28 10.51
N VAL A 9 3.96 -0.63 9.42
CA VAL A 9 3.34 -0.81 8.09
C VAL A 9 4.24 -1.52 7.08
N LEU A 10 5.56 -1.52 7.31
CA LEU A 10 6.52 -2.20 6.45
C LEU A 10 7.02 -3.49 7.07
N ASP A 11 7.43 -4.42 6.22
CA ASP A 11 8.27 -5.52 6.64
C ASP A 11 9.61 -5.00 7.18
N LYS A 12 10.22 -5.75 8.11
CA LYS A 12 11.49 -5.37 8.75
C LYS A 12 12.60 -5.11 7.74
N ALA A 13 12.60 -5.79 6.59
CA ALA A 13 13.59 -5.57 5.54
C ALA A 13 13.49 -4.18 4.86
N TRP A 14 12.40 -3.45 5.08
CA TRP A 14 12.09 -2.17 4.44
C TRP A 14 11.94 -0.99 5.40
N ALA A 15 11.90 -1.24 6.72
CA ALA A 15 11.70 -0.22 7.75
C ALA A 15 12.75 0.90 7.76
N ASP A 16 14.02 0.56 7.49
CA ASP A 16 15.14 1.50 7.50
C ASP A 16 15.39 2.19 6.13
N LYS A 17 14.55 1.93 5.12
CA LYS A 17 14.74 2.47 3.77
C LYS A 17 14.09 3.84 3.58
N SER A 18 14.56 4.57 2.57
CA SER A 18 13.97 5.86 2.22
C SER A 18 12.59 5.69 1.57
N LEU A 19 11.72 6.70 1.70
CA LEU A 19 10.38 6.66 1.08
C LEU A 19 10.39 6.38 -0.44
N PRO A 20 11.30 6.95 -1.26
CA PRO A 20 11.38 6.61 -2.67
C PRO A 20 11.69 5.12 -2.93
N GLU A 21 12.56 4.53 -2.10
CA GLU A 21 12.87 3.09 -2.21
C GLU A 21 11.68 2.23 -1.81
N ILE A 22 10.94 2.63 -0.78
CA ILE A 22 9.72 1.94 -0.33
C ILE A 22 8.63 2.02 -1.41
N LEU A 23 8.46 3.18 -2.05
CA LEU A 23 7.47 3.34 -3.11
C LEU A 23 7.78 2.48 -4.35
N ALA A 24 9.06 2.32 -4.68
CA ALA A 24 9.53 1.44 -5.75
C ALA A 24 9.58 -0.05 -5.36
N ALA A 25 9.40 -0.37 -4.07
CA ALA A 25 9.43 -1.73 -3.56
C ALA A 25 8.22 -2.54 -4.05
N PRO A 26 8.32 -3.88 -4.12
CA PRO A 26 7.17 -4.74 -4.38
C PRO A 26 6.11 -4.59 -3.28
N VAL A 27 4.84 -4.89 -3.59
CA VAL A 27 3.74 -4.79 -2.60
C VAL A 27 3.99 -5.64 -1.36
N ALA A 28 4.73 -6.76 -1.49
CA ALA A 28 5.15 -7.61 -0.38
C ALA A 28 6.07 -6.90 0.64
N ALA A 29 6.58 -5.71 0.34
CA ALA A 29 7.26 -4.85 1.32
C ALA A 29 6.30 -4.33 2.40
N LEU A 30 4.99 -4.33 2.14
CA LEU A 30 3.97 -3.99 3.12
C LEU A 30 3.74 -5.16 4.06
N LYS A 31 3.70 -4.86 5.35
CA LYS A 31 3.48 -5.86 6.38
C LYS A 31 2.11 -6.53 6.20
N GLY A 32 2.12 -7.85 6.17
CA GLY A 32 0.89 -8.65 6.01
C GLY A 32 0.53 -8.96 4.55
N VAL A 33 1.35 -8.54 3.59
CA VAL A 33 1.25 -8.96 2.19
C VAL A 33 2.37 -9.97 1.92
N SER A 34 2.01 -11.20 1.58
CA SER A 34 2.99 -12.21 1.17
C SER A 34 3.40 -12.02 -0.30
N ASP A 35 4.49 -12.66 -0.72
CA ASP A 35 4.88 -12.69 -2.13
C ASP A 35 3.75 -13.22 -3.03
N ARG A 36 3.01 -14.22 -2.53
CA ARG A 36 1.86 -14.80 -3.24
C ARG A 36 0.72 -13.80 -3.42
N ASP A 37 0.45 -12.97 -2.42
CA ASP A 37 -0.56 -11.90 -2.53
C ASP A 37 -0.11 -10.84 -3.54
N GLY A 38 1.19 -10.51 -3.56
CA GLY A 38 1.79 -9.62 -4.56
C GLY A 38 1.61 -10.13 -5.99
N GLU A 39 1.84 -11.43 -6.22
CA GLU A 39 1.61 -12.05 -7.54
C GLU A 39 0.15 -11.94 -7.98
N LEU A 40 -0.80 -12.19 -7.06
CA LEU A 40 -2.23 -12.11 -7.36
C LEU A 40 -2.65 -10.66 -7.69
N LEU A 41 -2.10 -9.67 -6.99
CA LEU A 41 -2.33 -8.26 -7.30
C LEU A 41 -1.78 -7.87 -8.67
N GLN A 42 -0.61 -8.39 -9.03
CA GLN A 42 -0.03 -8.19 -10.35
C GLN A 42 -0.88 -8.84 -11.44
N GLU A 43 -1.35 -10.07 -11.24
CA GLU A 43 -2.15 -10.81 -12.20
C GLU A 43 -3.53 -10.16 -12.41
N ALA A 44 -4.20 -9.77 -11.32
CA ALA A 44 -5.55 -9.23 -11.38
C ALA A 44 -5.60 -7.76 -11.81
N PHE A 45 -4.63 -6.94 -11.38
CA PHE A 45 -4.68 -5.48 -11.51
C PHE A 45 -3.43 -4.85 -12.13
N GLY A 46 -2.40 -5.65 -12.45
CA GLY A 46 -1.13 -5.13 -12.98
C GLY A 46 -0.27 -4.41 -11.94
N VAL A 47 -0.60 -4.53 -10.66
CA VAL A 47 0.07 -3.82 -9.55
C VAL A 47 1.33 -4.58 -9.13
N LYS A 48 2.49 -3.94 -9.21
CA LYS A 48 3.78 -4.56 -8.83
C LYS A 48 4.39 -3.89 -7.61
N THR A 49 4.32 -2.57 -7.56
CA THR A 49 4.98 -1.75 -6.54
C THR A 49 3.99 -1.15 -5.55
N VAL A 50 4.52 -0.67 -4.42
CA VAL A 50 3.73 0.11 -3.45
C VAL A 50 3.15 1.37 -4.11
N SER A 51 3.90 2.00 -5.02
CA SER A 51 3.40 3.14 -5.81
C SER A 51 2.22 2.72 -6.69
N ASP A 52 2.33 1.60 -7.42
CA ASP A 52 1.23 1.12 -8.28
C ASP A 52 -0.05 0.86 -7.47
N LEU A 53 0.09 0.30 -6.26
CA LEU A 53 -1.03 0.05 -5.38
C LEU A 53 -1.70 1.36 -4.92
N ALA A 54 -0.91 2.38 -4.60
CA ALA A 54 -1.40 3.72 -4.24
C ALA A 54 -2.08 4.43 -5.42
N GLU A 55 -1.70 4.11 -6.65
CA GLU A 55 -2.30 4.66 -7.87
C GLU A 55 -3.50 3.88 -8.40
N LEU A 56 -3.74 2.67 -7.88
CA LEU A 56 -4.86 1.83 -8.27
C LEU A 56 -6.20 2.54 -8.04
N LYS A 57 -6.94 2.76 -9.14
CA LYS A 57 -8.25 3.46 -9.09
C LYS A 57 -9.24 2.87 -8.09
N TYR A 58 -9.26 1.54 -7.95
CA TYR A 58 -10.16 0.85 -7.04
C TYR A 58 -9.81 1.11 -5.57
N ALA A 59 -8.52 1.14 -5.23
CA ALA A 59 -8.07 1.50 -3.89
C ALA A 59 -8.43 2.95 -3.54
N ARG A 60 -8.22 3.87 -4.50
CA ARG A 60 -8.61 5.28 -4.34
C ARG A 60 -10.11 5.47 -4.17
N TRP A 61 -10.93 4.78 -4.96
CA TRP A 61 -12.39 4.83 -4.82
C TRP A 61 -12.84 4.27 -3.48
N ALA A 62 -12.30 3.12 -3.04
CA ALA A 62 -12.63 2.54 -1.74
C ALA A 62 -12.26 3.47 -0.58
N GLN A 63 -11.07 4.07 -0.62
CA GLN A 63 -10.63 5.07 0.37
C GLN A 63 -11.56 6.30 0.39
N ALA A 64 -11.95 6.81 -0.79
CA ALA A 64 -12.87 7.94 -0.89
C ALA A 64 -14.25 7.60 -0.32
N LEU A 65 -14.79 6.41 -0.63
CA LEU A 65 -16.07 5.95 -0.07
C LEU A 65 -16.03 5.82 1.45
N ALA A 66 -14.95 5.23 2.00
CA ALA A 66 -14.76 5.14 3.45
C ALA A 66 -14.64 6.53 4.11
N ALA A 67 -13.98 7.48 3.45
CA ALA A 67 -13.89 8.86 3.91
C ALA A 67 -15.23 9.61 3.85
N LEU A 68 -16.15 9.23 2.97
CA LEU A 68 -17.50 9.81 2.92
C LEU A 68 -18.43 9.22 3.99
N ASP A 69 -18.22 7.98 4.42
CA ASP A 69 -18.97 7.37 5.53
C ASP A 69 -18.66 8.02 6.89
N VAL A 70 -17.48 8.64 7.03
CA VAL A 70 -17.15 9.51 8.18
C VAL A 70 -17.67 10.94 8.03
N ALA A 71 -18.47 11.26 6.99
CA ALA A 71 -19.33 12.44 7.03
C ALA A 71 -20.34 12.25 8.18
N PRO A 72 -20.58 13.28 9.01
CA PRO A 72 -21.25 13.12 10.29
C PRO A 72 -22.62 12.45 10.14
N LYS A 73 -22.84 11.39 10.92
CA LYS A 73 -24.18 10.94 11.29
C LYS A 73 -24.90 12.01 12.10
#